data_AF-A0A958GAS0-F1
#
_entry.id   AF-A0A958GAS0-F1
#
_cell.length_a   1.000
_cell.length_b   1.000
_cell.length_c   1.000
_cell.angle_alpha   90.00
_cell.angle_beta   90.00
_cell.angle_gamma   90.00
#
_symmetry.space_group_name_H-M   'P 1'
#
loop_
_entity.id
_entity.type
_entity.pdbx_description
1 polymer ?
#
loop_
_entity_poly.entity_id
_entity_poly.type
_entity_poly.pdbx_seq_one_letter_code
_entity_poly.pdbx_strand_id
1 'polypeptide(L)'
;MIRKLATAMLGLALLSAAVFSQQRSAGVSISKQLQSDLSKNVSNHTINNQAADQKIDPLLRHALRHAEANRANPARTVQALSHLLTLRQEASGRLTVSLLVKAYDVMNVQRRIELAGGRVNTIAGDILTAEMPLEAVTALSEAEQVHFIQVSAKSAPKMDVSRVEIGAHLVHSGSGLSQSYTGDGVVVGVLDSGIEWEHEDFDWSNGTSRIRYLWDMSGTSNPPSGYTYGTEYTKANIDAGQCNEIDGDGGFGHGTHVTGTAAGSGIGHPDYVGIAPESDIIFVKGIRDHNSNGGFADGDVVDGCAYIFNKAQQMGQPAVINLSLGGQFGSHDGTSLYEQALDNLTGPGKIIVAAAG
;
A
#
# COMPACT_ATOMS: atom_id res chain seq x y z
N MET A 1 66.57 28.60 -28.96
CA MET A 1 65.43 29.55 -28.98
C MET A 1 64.92 29.67 -27.55
N ILE A 2 65.45 30.51 -26.63
CA ILE A 2 65.56 31.97 -26.57
C ILE A 2 64.20 32.71 -26.55
N ARG A 3 63.91 33.35 -25.39
CA ARG A 3 63.04 34.52 -25.06
C ARG A 3 61.58 34.27 -24.66
N LYS A 4 60.95 34.97 -23.68
CA LYS A 4 61.28 35.97 -22.61
C LYS A 4 59.96 36.23 -21.82
N LEU A 5 59.95 36.32 -20.48
CA LEU A 5 59.89 37.53 -19.59
C LEU A 5 58.74 38.53 -19.84
N ALA A 6 57.83 38.74 -18.85
CA ALA A 6 57.77 39.85 -17.85
C ALA A 6 57.06 41.13 -18.40
N THR A 7 56.24 41.94 -17.70
CA THR A 7 56.44 42.63 -16.41
C THR A 7 55.14 43.41 -16.04
N ALA A 8 55.05 43.81 -14.77
CA ALA A 8 54.07 44.60 -14.01
C ALA A 8 53.50 45.91 -14.59
N MET A 9 52.41 46.40 -13.96
CA MET A 9 52.28 47.83 -13.65
C MET A 9 51.56 48.09 -12.30
N LEU A 10 52.19 48.97 -11.53
CA LEU A 10 51.82 49.59 -10.25
C LEU A 10 50.76 50.70 -10.46
N GLY A 11 49.92 50.95 -9.43
CA GLY A 11 49.16 52.18 -9.26
C GLY A 11 49.10 52.55 -7.76
N LEU A 12 49.57 53.75 -7.42
CA LEU A 12 49.88 54.26 -6.08
C LEU A 12 48.91 55.42 -5.70
N ALA A 13 48.77 55.63 -4.38
CA ALA A 13 48.34 56.86 -3.66
C ALA A 13 46.82 57.04 -3.45
N LEU A 14 46.29 57.38 -2.27
CA LEU A 14 46.63 58.53 -1.39
C LEU A 14 46.26 58.32 0.11
N LEU A 15 47.02 59.01 0.96
CA LEU A 15 46.90 59.18 2.42
C LEU A 15 45.72 60.07 2.87
N SER A 16 45.23 59.86 4.10
CA SER A 16 45.18 60.85 5.20
C SER A 16 44.85 60.12 6.52
N ALA A 17 45.74 60.09 7.52
CA ALA A 17 46.10 61.10 8.55
C ALA A 17 45.30 60.94 9.86
N ALA A 18 46.06 60.77 10.93
CA ALA A 18 45.71 60.39 12.30
C ALA A 18 45.33 61.57 13.21
N VAL A 19 44.67 61.33 14.36
CA VAL A 19 44.74 62.15 15.59
C VAL A 19 44.39 61.32 16.86
N PHE A 20 45.35 61.24 17.82
CA PHE A 20 45.29 61.23 19.32
C PHE A 20 44.28 60.34 20.10
N SER A 21 44.48 59.82 21.32
CA SER A 21 45.34 60.11 22.49
C SER A 21 45.29 58.92 23.48
N GLN A 22 46.33 58.74 24.30
CA GLN A 22 46.45 57.77 25.41
C GLN A 22 45.55 58.07 26.63
N GLN A 23 45.06 57.02 27.32
CA GLN A 23 45.12 56.89 28.79
C GLN A 23 44.86 55.43 29.25
N ARG A 24 45.67 54.94 30.20
CA ARG A 24 45.61 53.60 30.84
C ARG A 24 44.52 53.53 31.92
N SER A 25 43.84 52.39 32.06
CA SER A 25 43.54 51.79 33.37
C SER A 25 43.33 50.28 33.25
N ALA A 26 43.83 49.54 34.24
CA ALA A 26 43.72 48.09 34.33
C ALA A 26 42.30 47.68 34.75
N GLY A 27 41.58 47.02 33.85
CA GLY A 27 40.33 46.31 34.14
C GLY A 27 40.46 44.87 33.68
N VAL A 28 40.43 43.92 34.61
CA VAL A 28 40.33 42.48 34.33
C VAL A 28 39.11 42.29 33.44
N SER A 29 39.34 41.97 32.16
CA SER A 29 38.29 41.96 31.15
C SER A 29 37.32 40.81 31.39
N ILE A 30 36.16 41.16 31.93
CA ILE A 30 34.90 40.41 31.92
C ILE A 30 34.61 39.78 30.53
N SER A 31 35.21 40.30 29.45
CA SER A 31 35.03 39.78 28.09
C SER A 31 35.65 38.40 27.83
N LYS A 32 36.76 38.04 28.48
CA LYS A 32 37.41 36.73 28.22
C LYS A 32 36.63 35.57 28.86
N GLN A 33 36.05 35.82 30.03
CA GLN A 33 35.26 34.82 30.75
C GLN A 33 33.88 34.64 30.10
N LEU A 34 33.22 35.73 29.70
CA LEU A 34 32.01 35.67 28.88
C LEU A 34 32.24 34.98 27.53
N GLN A 35 33.33 35.28 26.81
CA GLN A 35 33.61 34.58 25.55
C GLN A 35 33.89 33.08 25.75
N SER A 36 34.54 32.70 26.86
CA SER A 36 34.76 31.28 27.18
C SER A 36 33.46 30.57 27.54
N ASP A 37 32.56 31.21 28.28
CA ASP A 37 31.28 30.64 28.69
C ASP A 37 30.28 30.60 27.52
N LEU A 38 30.28 31.62 26.66
CA LEU A 38 29.54 31.59 25.39
C LEU A 38 30.06 30.50 24.46
N SER A 39 31.38 30.32 24.33
CA SER A 39 31.95 29.26 23.47
C SER A 39 31.67 27.85 23.99
N LYS A 40 31.68 27.65 25.31
CA LYS A 40 31.32 26.38 25.96
C LYS A 40 29.83 26.09 25.86
N ASN A 41 28.98 27.09 26.06
CA ASN A 41 27.53 26.95 25.90
C ASN A 41 27.15 26.66 24.43
N VAL A 42 27.77 27.35 23.46
CA VAL A 42 27.54 27.07 22.04
C VAL A 42 28.06 25.68 21.65
N SER A 43 29.22 25.25 22.17
CA SER A 43 29.77 23.91 21.91
C SER A 43 28.93 22.80 22.54
N ASN A 44 28.48 22.95 23.79
CA ASN A 44 27.58 22.01 24.45
C ASN A 44 26.21 21.93 23.77
N HIS A 45 25.68 23.07 23.31
CA HIS A 45 24.41 23.11 22.58
C HIS A 45 24.53 22.43 21.20
N THR A 46 25.69 22.54 20.55
CA THR A 46 25.94 21.92 19.24
C THR A 46 26.18 20.40 19.35
N ILE A 47 26.89 19.93 20.39
CA ILE A 47 27.14 18.50 20.63
C ILE A 47 25.86 17.79 21.11
N ASN A 48 25.07 18.41 21.99
CA ASN A 48 23.80 17.82 22.43
C ASN A 48 22.78 17.75 21.29
N ASN A 49 22.74 18.74 20.39
CA ASN A 49 21.90 18.66 19.19
C ASN A 49 22.33 17.52 18.26
N GLN A 50 23.62 17.20 18.14
CA GLN A 50 24.07 16.07 17.32
C GLN A 50 23.68 14.71 17.93
N ALA A 51 23.77 14.54 19.25
CA ALA A 51 23.40 13.31 19.94
C ALA A 51 21.87 13.09 20.00
N ALA A 52 21.10 14.16 20.21
CA ALA A 52 19.63 14.14 20.13
C ALA A 52 19.16 13.82 18.71
N ASP A 53 19.80 14.40 17.68
CA ASP A 53 19.48 14.13 16.29
C ASP A 53 19.73 12.64 15.94
N GLN A 54 20.75 11.99 16.52
CA GLN A 54 21.00 10.55 16.29
C GLN A 54 19.91 9.63 16.81
N LYS A 55 19.16 10.03 17.84
CA LYS A 55 18.08 9.22 18.42
C LYS A 55 16.74 9.35 17.68
N ILE A 56 16.65 10.23 16.69
CA ILE A 56 15.43 10.46 15.92
C ILE A 56 15.61 9.80 14.55
N ASP A 57 14.60 9.09 14.05
CA ASP A 57 14.69 8.50 12.71
C ASP A 57 14.76 9.57 11.59
N PRO A 58 15.35 9.26 10.43
CA PRO A 58 15.53 10.24 9.35
C PRO A 58 14.25 10.88 8.81
N LEU A 59 13.15 10.13 8.73
CA LEU A 59 11.87 10.61 8.25
C LEU A 59 11.22 11.56 9.28
N LEU A 60 11.30 11.24 10.56
CA LEU A 60 10.85 12.15 11.63
C LEU A 60 11.67 13.43 11.68
N ARG A 61 13.00 13.36 11.50
CA ARG A 61 13.83 14.57 11.36
C ARG A 61 13.41 15.42 10.17
N HIS A 62 13.10 14.80 9.04
CA HIS A 62 12.60 15.52 7.87
C HIS A 62 11.27 16.21 8.19
N ALA A 63 10.35 15.53 8.89
CA ALA A 63 9.09 16.12 9.33
C ALA A 63 9.27 17.30 10.29
N LEU A 64 10.17 17.19 11.27
CA LEU A 64 10.50 18.26 12.21
C LEU A 64 11.04 19.50 11.47
N ARG A 65 11.99 19.32 10.54
CA ARG A 65 12.53 20.42 9.73
C ARG A 65 11.48 21.05 8.83
N HIS A 66 10.62 20.24 8.22
CA HIS A 66 9.55 20.75 7.36
C HIS A 66 8.50 21.53 8.16
N ALA A 67 8.14 21.05 9.35
CA ALA A 67 7.25 21.76 10.28
C ALA A 67 7.85 23.09 10.73
N GLU A 68 9.16 23.10 11.03
CA GLU A 68 9.88 24.32 11.40
C GLU A 68 9.90 25.36 10.27
N ALA A 69 10.19 24.93 9.04
CA ALA A 69 10.17 25.81 7.86
C ALA A 69 8.78 26.36 7.54
N ASN A 70 7.71 25.66 7.94
CA ASN A 70 6.32 26.03 7.69
C ASN A 70 5.55 26.39 8.96
N ARG A 71 6.20 26.89 10.01
CA ARG A 71 5.54 27.26 11.29
C ARG A 71 4.34 28.19 11.11
N ALA A 72 4.38 29.11 10.16
CA ALA A 72 3.30 30.05 9.87
C ALA A 72 2.08 29.40 9.19
N ASN A 73 2.23 28.21 8.60
CA ASN A 73 1.16 27.45 7.96
C ASN A 73 1.35 25.94 8.15
N PRO A 74 1.00 25.40 9.34
CA PRO A 74 1.19 23.98 9.66
C PRO A 74 0.46 23.01 8.71
N ALA A 75 -0.63 23.45 8.08
CA ALA A 75 -1.39 22.65 7.13
C ALA A 75 -0.55 22.23 5.90
N ARG A 76 0.43 23.04 5.49
CA ARG A 76 1.37 22.66 4.40
C ARG A 76 2.22 21.46 4.77
N THR A 77 2.65 21.35 6.03
CA THR A 77 3.43 20.19 6.50
C THR A 77 2.58 18.93 6.52
N VAL A 78 1.33 19.04 6.98
CA VAL A 78 0.40 17.92 6.96
C VAL A 78 0.17 17.47 5.51
N GLN A 79 -0.12 18.39 4.60
CA GLN A 79 -0.36 18.06 3.19
C GLN A 79 0.86 17.42 2.51
N ALA A 80 2.06 17.94 2.75
CA ALA A 80 3.28 17.44 2.12
C ALA A 80 3.70 16.03 2.61
N LEU A 81 3.40 15.69 3.86
CA LEU A 81 3.90 14.48 4.51
C LEU A 81 2.80 13.44 4.83
N SER A 82 1.54 13.77 4.56
CA SER A 82 0.38 12.91 4.87
C SER A 82 0.45 11.52 4.23
N HIS A 83 1.13 11.36 3.10
CA HIS A 83 1.31 10.06 2.44
C HIS A 83 2.38 9.19 3.10
N LEU A 84 3.33 9.78 3.83
CA LEU A 84 4.48 9.08 4.41
C LEU A 84 4.24 8.67 5.86
N LEU A 85 3.51 9.49 6.62
CA LEU A 85 3.39 9.35 8.07
C LEU A 85 2.10 9.96 8.61
N THR A 86 1.78 9.66 9.86
CA THR A 86 0.58 10.17 10.52
C THR A 86 0.89 11.45 11.30
N LEU A 87 0.63 12.59 10.66
CA LEU A 87 0.51 13.90 11.31
C LEU A 87 -0.96 14.30 11.39
N ARG A 88 -1.39 14.78 12.55
CA ARG A 88 -2.71 15.40 12.72
C ARG A 88 -2.54 16.84 13.15
N GLN A 89 -3.43 17.69 12.69
CA GLN A 89 -3.57 19.05 13.20
C GLN A 89 -4.77 19.08 14.15
N GLU A 90 -4.54 19.43 15.41
CA GLU A 90 -5.61 19.67 16.38
C GLU A 90 -6.37 20.96 16.03
N ALA A 91 -7.57 21.15 16.60
CA ALA A 91 -8.35 22.38 16.43
C ALA A 91 -7.60 23.65 16.90
N SER A 92 -6.63 23.48 17.80
CA SER A 92 -5.72 24.53 18.28
C SER A 92 -4.67 24.97 17.24
N GLY A 93 -4.56 24.24 16.12
CA GLY A 93 -3.50 24.41 15.12
C GLY A 93 -2.21 23.65 15.44
N ARG A 94 -2.11 23.01 16.61
CA ARG A 94 -0.96 22.21 17.06
C ARG A 94 -0.85 20.92 16.26
N LEU A 95 0.37 20.54 15.89
CA LEU A 95 0.64 19.29 15.18
C LEU A 95 0.96 18.17 16.16
N THR A 96 0.29 17.04 16.01
CA THR A 96 0.61 15.81 16.72
C THR A 96 1.09 14.74 15.75
N VAL A 97 1.99 13.88 16.23
CA VAL A 97 2.65 12.83 15.46
C VAL A 97 2.52 11.49 16.17
N SER A 98 2.27 10.42 15.40
CA SER A 98 2.30 9.05 15.89
C SER A 98 3.73 8.48 15.82
N LEU A 99 4.18 7.84 16.89
CA LEU A 99 5.57 7.40 17.09
C LEU A 99 5.64 5.96 17.63
N LEU A 100 6.75 5.31 17.36
CA LEU A 100 7.31 4.20 18.13
C LEU A 100 8.53 4.72 18.89
N VAL A 101 8.54 4.59 20.22
CA VAL A 101 9.61 5.07 21.08
C VAL A 101 10.26 3.89 21.78
N LYS A 102 11.53 3.63 21.47
CA LYS A 102 12.34 2.63 22.16
C LYS A 102 12.97 3.26 23.41
N ALA A 103 12.79 2.64 24.57
CA ALA A 103 13.20 3.17 25.85
C ALA A 103 14.09 2.20 26.61
N TYR A 104 15.14 2.71 27.26
CA TYR A 104 15.86 1.97 28.30
C TYR A 104 15.07 1.89 29.60
N ASP A 105 14.19 2.88 29.84
CA ASP A 105 13.26 2.92 30.97
C ASP A 105 11.87 3.35 30.49
N VAL A 106 11.03 2.36 30.25
CA VAL A 106 9.67 2.52 29.70
C VAL A 106 8.80 3.40 30.58
N MET A 107 8.85 3.22 31.91
CA MET A 107 7.97 3.93 32.83
C MET A 107 8.29 5.42 32.88
N ASN A 108 9.58 5.78 32.87
CA ASN A 108 9.99 7.18 32.84
C ASN A 108 9.72 7.83 31.47
N VAL A 109 9.93 7.11 30.37
CA VAL A 109 9.61 7.61 29.02
C VAL A 109 8.10 7.84 28.86
N GLN A 110 7.26 6.91 29.32
CA GLN A 110 5.80 7.09 29.33
C GLN A 110 5.41 8.37 30.06
N ARG A 111 5.89 8.55 31.29
CA ARG A 111 5.57 9.75 32.09
C ARG A 111 6.02 11.03 31.39
N ARG A 112 7.19 11.04 30.75
CA ARG A 112 7.67 12.20 29.97
C ARG A 112 6.76 12.51 28.78
N ILE A 113 6.29 11.49 28.06
CA ILE A 113 5.35 11.64 26.96
C ILE A 113 4.04 12.25 27.46
N GLU A 114 3.48 11.74 28.55
CA GLU A 114 2.22 12.23 29.15
C GLU A 114 2.35 13.68 29.66
N LEU A 115 3.45 14.00 30.33
CA LEU A 115 3.75 15.37 30.79
C LEU A 115 3.94 16.36 29.64
N ALA A 116 4.44 15.90 28.50
CA ALA A 116 4.55 16.71 27.28
C ALA A 116 3.19 16.89 26.56
N GLY A 117 2.08 16.40 27.13
CA GLY A 117 0.76 16.45 26.53
C GLY A 117 0.56 15.43 25.41
N GLY A 118 1.40 14.39 25.37
CA GLY A 118 1.21 13.20 24.55
C GLY A 118 0.48 12.09 25.29
N ARG A 119 0.32 10.96 24.63
CA ARG A 119 -0.40 9.78 25.11
C ARG A 119 0.31 8.53 24.64
N VAL A 120 0.56 7.61 25.56
CA VAL A 120 1.04 6.25 25.24
C VAL A 120 -0.16 5.34 25.01
N ASN A 121 -0.08 4.47 24.00
CA ASN A 121 -1.11 3.50 23.65
C ASN A 121 -0.71 2.08 24.10
N THR A 122 0.30 1.52 23.44
CA THR A 122 0.76 0.15 23.65
C THR A 122 2.19 0.16 24.15
N ILE A 123 2.50 -0.70 25.11
CA ILE A 123 3.86 -1.00 25.56
C ILE A 123 4.15 -2.45 25.14
N ALA A 124 5.02 -2.61 24.15
CA ALA A 124 5.46 -3.91 23.65
C ALA A 124 6.93 -4.10 24.04
N GLY A 125 7.17 -4.67 25.22
CA GLY A 125 8.53 -4.78 25.77
C GLY A 125 9.13 -3.39 26.03
N ASP A 126 10.22 -3.07 25.35
CA ASP A 126 10.94 -1.80 25.45
C ASP A 126 10.50 -0.74 24.42
N ILE A 127 9.43 -0.99 23.67
CA ILE A 127 8.88 -0.10 22.65
C ILE A 127 7.48 0.39 23.05
N LEU A 128 7.28 1.70 23.02
CA LEU A 128 6.01 2.37 23.27
C LEU A 128 5.43 2.88 21.95
N THR A 129 4.15 2.66 21.68
CA THR A 129 3.43 3.45 20.67
C THR A 129 2.87 4.70 21.34
N ALA A 130 3.11 5.87 20.73
CA ALA A 130 2.73 7.14 21.32
C ALA A 130 2.17 8.12 20.30
N GLU A 131 1.25 8.97 20.73
CA GLU A 131 0.89 10.20 20.01
C GLU A 131 1.37 11.38 20.85
N MET A 132 2.12 12.30 20.28
CA MET A 132 2.60 13.47 21.05
C MET A 132 2.71 14.73 20.18
N PRO A 133 2.76 15.92 20.79
CA PRO A 133 3.00 17.16 20.07
C PRO A 133 4.35 17.09 19.35
N LEU A 134 4.34 17.43 18.06
CA LEU A 134 5.54 17.35 17.21
C LEU A 134 6.68 18.22 17.77
N GLU A 135 6.35 19.38 18.33
CA GLU A 135 7.32 20.28 18.95
C GLU A 135 8.01 19.71 20.20
N ALA A 136 7.42 18.70 20.86
CA ALA A 136 7.97 18.08 22.06
C ALA A 136 8.91 16.89 21.77
N VAL A 137 8.99 16.43 20.51
CA VAL A 137 9.79 15.26 20.11
C VAL A 137 11.28 15.49 20.35
N THR A 138 11.81 16.67 20.02
CA THR A 138 13.22 16.99 20.22
C THR A 138 13.59 16.91 21.70
N ALA A 139 12.77 17.48 22.59
CA ALA A 139 12.99 17.43 24.03
C ALA A 139 12.90 16.00 24.59
N LEU A 140 12.01 15.15 24.05
CA LEU A 140 11.95 13.74 24.42
C LEU A 140 13.23 13.00 24.03
N SER A 141 13.79 13.29 22.85
CA SER A 141 15.01 12.62 22.37
C SER A 141 16.24 12.88 23.24
N GLU A 142 16.30 14.04 23.92
CA GLU A 142 17.40 14.40 24.82
C GLU A 142 17.42 13.56 26.11
N ALA A 143 16.32 12.89 26.45
CA ALA A 143 16.25 12.06 27.65
C ALA A 143 17.19 10.83 27.54
N GLU A 144 18.02 10.61 28.56
CA GLU A 144 18.90 9.43 28.63
C GLU A 144 18.11 8.12 28.65
N GLN A 145 16.86 8.15 29.12
CA GLN A 145 15.96 7.00 29.14
C GLN A 145 15.45 6.61 27.74
N VAL A 146 15.55 7.50 26.76
CA VAL A 146 15.15 7.24 25.37
C VAL A 146 16.33 6.71 24.59
N HIS A 147 16.13 5.54 23.97
CA HIS A 147 17.08 4.93 23.05
C HIS A 147 16.87 5.48 21.64
N PHE A 148 15.64 5.39 21.12
CA PHE A 148 15.35 5.79 19.74
C PHE A 148 13.88 6.20 19.58
N ILE A 149 13.61 7.16 18.70
CA ILE A 149 12.27 7.64 18.36
C ILE A 149 12.09 7.47 16.86
N GLN A 150 11.11 6.66 16.50
CA GLN A 150 10.71 6.43 15.12
C GLN A 150 9.29 6.96 14.89
N VAL A 151 9.04 7.61 13.76
CA VAL A 151 7.70 7.96 13.31
C VAL A 151 6.94 6.72 12.84
N SER A 152 5.65 6.66 13.14
CA SER A 152 4.76 5.68 12.55
C SER A 152 4.52 6.02 11.07
N ALA A 153 5.33 5.41 10.22
CA ALA A 153 5.20 5.50 8.77
C ALA A 153 3.92 4.80 8.30
N LYS A 154 3.36 5.28 7.18
CA LYS A 154 2.19 4.68 6.55
C LYS A 154 2.60 3.58 5.59
N SER A 155 1.87 2.48 5.64
CA SER A 155 1.88 1.47 4.58
C SER A 155 0.73 1.75 3.61
N ALA A 156 0.91 1.38 2.35
CA ALA A 156 -0.12 1.47 1.32
C ALA A 156 -0.29 0.09 0.66
N PRO A 157 -1.47 -0.23 0.10
CA PRO A 157 -1.65 -1.40 -0.75
C PRO A 157 -0.63 -1.40 -1.90
N LYS A 158 -0.07 -2.57 -2.24
CA LYS A 158 0.93 -2.74 -3.31
C LYS A 158 0.60 -3.98 -4.14
N MET A 159 -0.13 -3.78 -5.23
CA MET A 159 -0.49 -4.83 -6.19
C MET A 159 -0.14 -4.47 -7.64
N ASP A 160 0.54 -3.33 -7.84
CA ASP A 160 0.94 -2.74 -9.12
C ASP A 160 2.17 -3.42 -9.75
N VAL A 161 3.00 -4.09 -8.95
CA VAL A 161 4.28 -4.66 -9.40
C VAL A 161 4.27 -6.18 -9.62
N SER A 162 3.24 -6.89 -9.16
CA SER A 162 3.19 -8.37 -9.19
C SER A 162 3.39 -8.93 -10.60
N ARG A 163 2.75 -8.34 -11.61
CA ARG A 163 2.89 -8.72 -13.03
C ARG A 163 4.34 -8.60 -13.53
N VAL A 164 5.08 -7.59 -13.05
CA VAL A 164 6.48 -7.39 -13.44
C VAL A 164 7.36 -8.42 -12.76
N GLU A 165 7.20 -8.60 -11.44
CA GLU A 165 8.00 -9.52 -10.60
C GLU A 165 7.92 -10.97 -11.08
N ILE A 166 6.73 -11.45 -11.47
CA ILE A 166 6.56 -12.82 -11.98
C ILE A 166 6.93 -12.97 -13.47
N GLY A 167 7.33 -11.87 -14.14
CA GLY A 167 7.68 -11.89 -15.56
C GLY A 167 6.49 -11.94 -16.54
N ALA A 168 5.24 -11.76 -16.08
CA ALA A 168 4.06 -11.83 -16.95
C ALA A 168 4.07 -10.77 -18.07
N HIS A 169 4.66 -9.60 -17.82
CA HIS A 169 4.88 -8.57 -18.86
C HIS A 169 5.75 -9.06 -20.04
N LEU A 170 6.65 -10.02 -19.82
CA LEU A 170 7.45 -10.64 -20.88
C LEU A 170 6.58 -11.57 -21.73
N VAL A 171 5.66 -12.30 -21.10
CA VAL A 171 4.69 -13.17 -21.79
C VAL A 171 3.70 -12.34 -22.62
N HIS A 172 3.20 -11.24 -22.06
CA HIS A 172 2.32 -10.29 -22.76
C HIS A 172 2.98 -9.67 -23.99
N SER A 173 4.28 -9.39 -23.92
CA SER A 173 5.06 -8.85 -25.05
C SER A 173 5.60 -9.92 -26.00
N GLY A 174 5.38 -11.21 -25.71
CA GLY A 174 5.93 -12.33 -26.50
C GLY A 174 7.45 -12.44 -26.44
N SER A 175 8.09 -11.84 -25.43
CA SER A 175 9.54 -11.84 -25.29
C SER A 175 10.06 -13.27 -25.06
N GLY A 176 10.85 -13.77 -26.01
CA GLY A 176 11.34 -15.15 -25.99
C GLY A 176 10.29 -16.21 -26.37
N LEU A 177 9.11 -15.80 -26.83
CA LEU A 177 8.03 -16.68 -27.28
C LEU A 177 7.74 -16.47 -28.77
N SER A 178 6.97 -17.37 -29.37
CA SER A 178 6.58 -17.26 -30.79
C SER A 178 5.55 -16.15 -31.05
N GLN A 179 4.83 -15.71 -30.01
CA GLN A 179 3.83 -14.65 -30.05
C GLN A 179 3.56 -14.13 -28.63
N SER A 180 2.83 -13.01 -28.56
CA SER A 180 2.24 -12.49 -27.32
C SER A 180 1.11 -13.39 -26.80
N TYR A 181 0.99 -13.48 -25.48
CA TYR A 181 -0.13 -14.16 -24.83
C TYR A 181 -0.74 -13.26 -23.75
N THR A 182 -2.01 -12.94 -23.90
CA THR A 182 -2.78 -12.00 -23.06
C THR A 182 -4.09 -12.60 -22.54
N GLY A 183 -4.34 -13.88 -22.83
CA GLY A 183 -5.57 -14.59 -22.50
C GLY A 183 -6.62 -14.64 -23.61
N ASP A 184 -6.36 -14.00 -24.76
CA ASP A 184 -7.27 -14.04 -25.92
C ASP A 184 -7.62 -15.49 -26.32
N GLY A 185 -8.90 -15.72 -26.59
CA GLY A 185 -9.44 -17.03 -26.93
C GLY A 185 -9.56 -18.02 -25.77
N VAL A 186 -9.28 -17.62 -24.53
CA VAL A 186 -9.39 -18.46 -23.32
C VAL A 186 -10.42 -17.86 -22.36
N VAL A 187 -11.16 -18.72 -21.65
CA VAL A 187 -12.04 -18.31 -20.54
C VAL A 187 -11.27 -18.33 -19.23
N VAL A 188 -11.32 -17.21 -18.50
CA VAL A 188 -11.04 -17.19 -17.07
C VAL A 188 -12.36 -17.42 -16.32
N GLY A 189 -12.43 -18.57 -15.66
CA GLY A 189 -13.52 -18.94 -14.79
C GLY A 189 -13.24 -18.54 -13.35
N VAL A 190 -14.21 -17.94 -12.66
CA VAL A 190 -14.07 -17.63 -11.23
C VAL A 190 -15.33 -18.09 -10.50
N LEU A 191 -15.14 -18.87 -9.44
CA LEU A 191 -16.20 -19.18 -8.49
C LEU A 191 -15.83 -18.55 -7.14
N ASP A 192 -16.57 -17.54 -6.74
CA ASP A 192 -16.25 -16.74 -5.57
C ASP A 192 -17.52 -16.06 -5.01
N SER A 193 -17.36 -15.01 -4.21
CA SER A 193 -18.41 -14.43 -3.37
C SER A 193 -19.41 -13.53 -4.09
N GLY A 194 -19.10 -13.12 -5.32
CA GLY A 194 -19.80 -12.07 -6.06
C GLY A 194 -18.83 -11.22 -6.87
N ILE A 195 -19.35 -10.41 -7.78
CA ILE A 195 -18.53 -9.55 -8.65
C ILE A 195 -19.22 -8.23 -8.94
N GLU A 196 -18.47 -7.13 -8.85
CA GLU A 196 -18.89 -5.82 -9.31
C GLU A 196 -18.87 -5.82 -10.84
N TRP A 197 -19.91 -6.40 -11.43
CA TRP A 197 -20.00 -6.67 -12.86
C TRP A 197 -20.07 -5.39 -13.72
N GLU A 198 -20.35 -4.23 -13.12
CA GLU A 198 -20.30 -2.90 -13.77
C GLU A 198 -18.89 -2.28 -13.75
N HIS A 199 -17.90 -2.92 -13.12
CA HIS A 199 -16.55 -2.37 -13.07
C HIS A 199 -15.89 -2.39 -14.45
N GLU A 200 -15.40 -1.24 -14.91
CA GLU A 200 -14.78 -1.04 -16.23
C GLU A 200 -13.57 -1.94 -16.52
N ASP A 201 -12.93 -2.50 -15.49
CA ASP A 201 -11.84 -3.46 -15.63
C ASP A 201 -12.34 -4.81 -16.16
N PHE A 202 -13.65 -5.06 -16.14
CA PHE A 202 -14.26 -6.25 -16.75
C PHE A 202 -14.88 -5.97 -18.11
N ASP A 203 -14.63 -4.79 -18.68
CA ASP A 203 -15.10 -4.43 -20.01
C ASP A 203 -14.02 -4.57 -21.09
N TRP A 204 -14.47 -4.71 -22.32
CA TRP A 204 -13.70 -4.43 -23.52
C TRP A 204 -13.56 -2.93 -23.73
N SER A 205 -12.55 -2.51 -24.50
CA SER A 205 -12.33 -1.09 -24.82
C SER A 205 -13.48 -0.40 -25.57
N ASN A 206 -14.43 -1.17 -26.10
CA ASN A 206 -15.66 -0.66 -26.74
C ASN A 206 -16.81 -0.41 -25.74
N GLY A 207 -16.58 -0.62 -24.44
CA GLY A 207 -17.57 -0.42 -23.37
C GLY A 207 -18.57 -1.56 -23.21
N THR A 208 -18.30 -2.74 -23.79
CA THR A 208 -19.14 -3.93 -23.57
C THR A 208 -18.45 -4.91 -22.62
N SER A 209 -19.22 -5.66 -21.84
CA SER A 209 -18.67 -6.53 -20.80
C SER A 209 -17.90 -7.73 -21.38
N ARG A 210 -16.80 -8.10 -20.74
CA ARG A 210 -16.08 -9.37 -20.97
C ARG A 210 -16.70 -10.53 -20.21
N ILE A 211 -17.60 -10.25 -19.27
CA ILE A 211 -18.38 -11.28 -18.59
C ILE A 211 -19.40 -11.85 -19.58
N ARG A 212 -19.15 -13.09 -19.99
CA ARG A 212 -19.97 -13.80 -20.97
C ARG A 212 -21.19 -14.43 -20.34
N TYR A 213 -20.99 -14.94 -19.13
CA TYR A 213 -22.04 -15.50 -18.30
C TYR A 213 -21.71 -15.26 -16.82
N LEU A 214 -22.75 -14.99 -16.05
CA LEU A 214 -22.70 -14.91 -14.59
C LEU A 214 -23.79 -15.82 -14.03
N TRP A 215 -23.45 -16.71 -13.12
CA TRP A 215 -24.44 -17.48 -12.36
C TRP A 215 -24.43 -17.07 -10.90
N ASP A 216 -25.52 -16.46 -10.45
CA ASP A 216 -25.76 -16.17 -9.05
C ASP A 216 -26.52 -17.33 -8.42
N MET A 217 -25.84 -18.17 -7.64
CA MET A 217 -26.48 -19.34 -7.02
C MET A 217 -27.49 -18.97 -5.94
N SER A 218 -27.41 -17.76 -5.38
CA SER A 218 -28.39 -17.24 -4.41
C SER A 218 -29.67 -16.72 -5.06
N GLY A 219 -29.62 -16.52 -6.37
CA GLY A 219 -30.77 -16.09 -7.17
C GLY A 219 -31.94 -17.07 -7.10
N THR A 220 -33.15 -16.54 -7.29
CA THR A 220 -34.41 -17.30 -7.15
C THR A 220 -35.20 -17.44 -8.44
N SER A 221 -34.66 -16.96 -9.56
CA SER A 221 -35.35 -16.99 -10.86
C SER A 221 -34.42 -17.41 -11.99
N ASN A 222 -34.91 -18.12 -13.00
CA ASN A 222 -34.13 -18.47 -14.21
C ASN A 222 -32.80 -19.21 -13.94
N PRO A 223 -32.83 -20.43 -13.36
CA PRO A 223 -31.63 -21.23 -13.16
C PRO A 223 -31.00 -21.63 -14.51
N PRO A 224 -29.67 -21.84 -14.58
CA PRO A 224 -29.03 -22.38 -15.77
C PRO A 224 -29.64 -23.73 -16.19
N SER A 225 -29.60 -24.02 -17.49
CA SER A 225 -30.10 -25.31 -18.01
C SER A 225 -29.41 -26.50 -17.34
N GLY A 226 -30.20 -27.42 -16.79
CA GLY A 226 -29.71 -28.59 -16.03
C GLY A 226 -29.69 -28.40 -14.51
N TYR A 227 -29.89 -27.17 -14.03
CA TYR A 227 -29.95 -26.85 -12.60
C TYR A 227 -31.35 -26.33 -12.22
N THR A 228 -31.68 -26.39 -10.93
CA THR A 228 -33.00 -26.01 -10.40
C THR A 228 -32.96 -24.80 -9.46
N TYR A 229 -31.82 -24.14 -9.33
CA TYR A 229 -31.58 -23.03 -8.40
C TYR A 229 -30.66 -21.97 -9.01
N GLY A 230 -30.65 -20.78 -8.38
CA GLY A 230 -29.87 -19.64 -8.85
C GLY A 230 -30.51 -18.88 -10.01
N THR A 231 -29.80 -17.86 -10.45
CA THR A 231 -30.14 -17.01 -11.60
C THR A 231 -28.97 -16.90 -12.56
N GLU A 232 -29.19 -17.29 -13.81
CA GLU A 232 -28.23 -17.08 -14.89
C GLU A 232 -28.43 -15.71 -15.55
N TYR A 233 -27.35 -14.96 -15.67
CA TYR A 233 -27.25 -13.75 -16.47
C TYR A 233 -26.33 -14.00 -17.66
N THR A 234 -26.82 -13.68 -18.85
CA THR A 234 -26.03 -13.73 -20.08
C THR A 234 -25.34 -12.39 -20.31
N LYS A 235 -24.33 -12.35 -21.19
CA LYS A 235 -23.75 -11.10 -21.68
C LYS A 235 -24.80 -10.06 -22.08
N ALA A 236 -25.88 -10.47 -22.75
CA ALA A 236 -26.94 -9.55 -23.16
C ALA A 236 -27.68 -8.92 -21.98
N ASN A 237 -27.83 -9.65 -20.86
CA ASN A 237 -28.40 -9.09 -19.64
C ASN A 237 -27.41 -8.09 -19.01
N ILE A 238 -26.13 -8.46 -18.93
CA ILE A 238 -25.07 -7.65 -18.32
C ILE A 238 -24.89 -6.34 -19.09
N ASP A 239 -24.70 -6.41 -20.42
CA ASP A 239 -24.56 -5.23 -21.28
C ASP A 239 -25.80 -4.31 -21.25
N ALA A 240 -26.98 -4.86 -20.91
CA ALA A 240 -28.22 -4.11 -20.79
C ALA A 240 -28.48 -3.56 -19.37
N GLY A 241 -27.56 -3.77 -18.41
CA GLY A 241 -27.75 -3.40 -17.01
C GLY A 241 -28.87 -4.19 -16.32
N GLN A 242 -29.13 -5.42 -16.78
CA GLN A 242 -30.19 -6.31 -16.28
C GLN A 242 -29.60 -7.46 -15.44
N CYS A 243 -28.54 -7.17 -14.70
CA CYS A 243 -27.97 -8.06 -13.71
C CYS A 243 -28.31 -7.51 -12.32
N ASN A 244 -28.90 -8.34 -11.45
CA ASN A 244 -29.24 -7.96 -10.08
C ASN A 244 -28.32 -8.65 -9.06
N GLU A 245 -27.27 -9.32 -9.52
CA GLU A 245 -26.24 -9.83 -8.62
C GLU A 245 -25.55 -8.65 -7.93
N ILE A 246 -25.27 -8.83 -6.65
CA ILE A 246 -24.69 -7.82 -5.77
C ILE A 246 -23.40 -8.39 -5.20
N ASP A 247 -22.29 -7.70 -5.41
CA ASP A 247 -21.06 -7.98 -4.69
C ASP A 247 -21.12 -7.37 -3.28
N GLY A 248 -20.60 -8.09 -2.29
CA GLY A 248 -20.48 -7.60 -0.92
C GLY A 248 -21.56 -8.05 0.06
N ASP A 249 -22.61 -8.75 -0.36
CA ASP A 249 -23.64 -9.37 0.50
C ASP A 249 -23.15 -10.64 1.23
N GLY A 250 -21.99 -10.54 1.88
CA GLY A 250 -21.28 -11.64 2.54
C GLY A 250 -19.87 -11.88 1.98
N GLY A 251 -19.57 -11.30 0.81
CA GLY A 251 -18.30 -11.46 0.09
C GLY A 251 -17.26 -10.34 0.22
N PHE A 252 -17.66 -9.17 0.70
CA PHE A 252 -16.81 -7.98 0.89
C PHE A 252 -15.91 -7.59 -0.31
N GLY A 253 -16.32 -7.87 -1.56
CA GLY A 253 -15.53 -7.55 -2.75
C GLY A 253 -14.43 -8.57 -3.10
N HIS A 254 -14.40 -9.73 -2.44
CA HIS A 254 -13.35 -10.72 -2.64
C HIS A 254 -13.32 -11.25 -4.08
N GLY A 255 -14.47 -11.68 -4.62
CA GLY A 255 -14.57 -12.17 -5.99
C GLY A 255 -14.20 -11.12 -7.05
N THR A 256 -14.56 -9.84 -6.84
CA THR A 256 -14.09 -8.73 -7.69
C THR A 256 -12.57 -8.61 -7.66
N HIS A 257 -11.95 -8.60 -6.48
CA HIS A 257 -10.49 -8.48 -6.35
C HIS A 257 -9.75 -9.67 -7.00
N VAL A 258 -10.26 -10.89 -6.81
CA VAL A 258 -9.74 -12.12 -7.43
C VAL A 258 -9.85 -12.05 -8.95
N THR A 259 -11.01 -11.64 -9.48
CA THR A 259 -11.23 -11.52 -10.93
C THR A 259 -10.36 -10.42 -11.53
N GLY A 260 -10.19 -9.28 -10.85
CA GLY A 260 -9.29 -8.22 -11.28
C GLY A 260 -7.84 -8.70 -11.38
N THR A 261 -7.37 -9.47 -10.39
CA THR A 261 -6.02 -10.07 -10.42
C THR A 261 -5.84 -11.03 -11.60
N ALA A 262 -6.83 -11.89 -11.84
CA ALA A 262 -6.75 -12.89 -12.90
C ALA A 262 -6.90 -12.27 -14.29
N ALA A 263 -7.86 -11.37 -14.48
CA ALA A 263 -8.35 -10.99 -15.80
C ALA A 263 -8.60 -9.48 -15.98
N GLY A 264 -8.37 -8.60 -15.01
CA GLY A 264 -8.65 -7.15 -15.12
C GLY A 264 -7.95 -6.51 -16.33
N SER A 265 -8.68 -5.70 -17.10
CA SER A 265 -8.17 -5.08 -18.34
C SER A 265 -7.24 -3.89 -18.05
N GLY A 266 -7.33 -3.31 -16.86
CA GLY A 266 -6.62 -2.09 -16.47
C GLY A 266 -7.19 -0.83 -17.12
N ILE A 267 -8.42 -0.87 -17.62
CA ILE A 267 -9.13 0.30 -18.14
C ILE A 267 -9.35 1.31 -17.01
N GLY A 268 -9.71 0.84 -15.81
CA GLY A 268 -9.94 1.72 -14.67
C GLY A 268 -8.67 2.24 -14.03
N HIS A 269 -7.56 1.50 -14.17
CA HIS A 269 -6.24 2.02 -13.85
C HIS A 269 -5.12 1.26 -14.57
N PRO A 270 -4.25 1.94 -15.35
CA PRO A 270 -3.24 1.28 -16.20
C PRO A 270 -2.13 0.56 -15.41
N ASP A 271 -1.95 0.90 -14.13
CA ASP A 271 -0.99 0.21 -13.26
C ASP A 271 -1.55 -1.12 -12.69
N TYR A 272 -2.87 -1.33 -12.75
CA TYR A 272 -3.54 -2.52 -12.20
C TYR A 272 -4.15 -3.35 -13.31
N VAL A 273 -3.29 -4.09 -14.03
CA VAL A 273 -3.72 -5.01 -15.09
C VAL A 273 -3.59 -6.44 -14.60
N GLY A 274 -4.63 -7.24 -14.84
CA GLY A 274 -4.64 -8.67 -14.55
C GLY A 274 -3.66 -9.48 -15.41
N ILE A 275 -3.57 -10.77 -15.14
CA ILE A 275 -2.66 -11.68 -15.85
C ILE A 275 -3.19 -12.01 -17.27
N ALA A 276 -4.50 -12.12 -17.44
CA ALA A 276 -5.16 -12.42 -18.70
C ALA A 276 -6.13 -11.27 -19.09
N PRO A 277 -5.63 -10.07 -19.39
CA PRO A 277 -6.48 -8.89 -19.63
C PRO A 277 -7.36 -8.97 -20.87
N GLU A 278 -7.12 -9.94 -21.77
CA GLU A 278 -7.91 -10.15 -22.98
C GLU A 278 -8.68 -11.48 -22.96
N SER A 279 -8.87 -12.11 -21.79
CA SER A 279 -9.73 -13.29 -21.68
C SER A 279 -11.21 -12.94 -21.62
N ASP A 280 -12.06 -13.86 -22.09
CA ASP A 280 -13.48 -13.90 -21.74
C ASP A 280 -13.62 -14.32 -20.26
N ILE A 281 -14.63 -13.79 -19.56
CA ILE A 281 -14.89 -14.10 -18.14
C ILE A 281 -16.19 -14.90 -18.02
N ILE A 282 -16.15 -15.97 -17.22
CA ILE A 282 -17.37 -16.62 -16.71
C ILE A 282 -17.30 -16.64 -15.19
N PHE A 283 -18.29 -16.03 -14.55
CA PHE A 283 -18.31 -15.88 -13.10
C PHE A 283 -19.44 -16.70 -12.47
N VAL A 284 -19.16 -17.30 -11.31
CA VAL A 284 -20.14 -17.98 -10.47
C VAL A 284 -20.06 -17.39 -9.07
N LYS A 285 -21.16 -16.79 -8.61
CA LYS A 285 -21.33 -16.45 -7.21
C LYS A 285 -21.78 -17.70 -6.47
N GLY A 286 -20.84 -18.32 -5.77
CA GLY A 286 -21.01 -19.63 -5.13
C GLY A 286 -21.63 -19.59 -3.73
N ILE A 287 -21.81 -18.40 -3.14
CA ILE A 287 -22.48 -18.24 -1.85
C ILE A 287 -23.99 -18.31 -2.09
N ARG A 288 -24.59 -19.49 -1.86
CA ARG A 288 -26.02 -19.70 -2.08
C ARG A 288 -26.91 -19.07 -0.99
N ASP A 289 -26.48 -19.05 0.26
CA ASP A 289 -27.24 -18.48 1.38
C ASP A 289 -26.42 -17.39 2.11
N HIS A 290 -26.78 -16.15 1.83
CA HIS A 290 -26.16 -14.95 2.43
C HIS A 290 -26.36 -14.86 3.94
N ASN A 291 -27.32 -15.60 4.49
CA ASN A 291 -27.61 -15.58 5.93
C ASN A 291 -26.83 -16.64 6.72
N SER A 292 -26.13 -17.57 6.06
CA SER A 292 -25.30 -18.60 6.72
C SER A 292 -23.80 -18.36 6.51
N ASN A 293 -23.23 -17.42 7.27
CA ASN A 293 -21.78 -17.22 7.42
C ASN A 293 -20.89 -17.24 6.13
N GLY A 294 -21.46 -17.02 4.92
CA GLY A 294 -20.70 -16.78 3.69
C GLY A 294 -19.78 -17.92 3.24
N GLY A 295 -20.24 -19.17 3.26
CA GLY A 295 -19.45 -20.34 2.85
C GLY A 295 -19.75 -20.86 1.44
N PHE A 296 -18.82 -21.66 0.91
CA PHE A 296 -18.99 -22.42 -0.33
C PHE A 296 -19.19 -23.90 0.01
N ALA A 297 -20.32 -24.49 -0.37
CA ALA A 297 -20.54 -25.92 -0.19
C ALA A 297 -19.85 -26.72 -1.30
N ASP A 298 -19.25 -27.87 -0.98
CA ASP A 298 -18.51 -28.72 -1.94
C ASP A 298 -19.32 -29.00 -3.22
N GLY A 299 -20.60 -29.34 -3.08
CA GLY A 299 -21.49 -29.61 -4.21
C GLY A 299 -21.71 -28.38 -5.10
N ASP A 300 -21.79 -27.20 -4.49
CA ASP A 300 -22.00 -25.93 -5.19
C ASP A 300 -20.73 -25.54 -5.95
N VAL A 301 -19.56 -25.82 -5.38
CA VAL A 301 -18.27 -25.62 -6.06
C VAL A 301 -18.14 -26.54 -7.27
N VAL A 302 -18.49 -27.82 -7.13
CA VAL A 302 -18.49 -28.79 -8.25
C VAL A 302 -19.47 -28.35 -9.34
N ASP A 303 -20.69 -27.97 -8.97
CA ASP A 303 -21.72 -27.49 -9.90
C ASP A 303 -21.26 -26.25 -10.67
N GLY A 304 -20.67 -25.27 -9.98
CA GLY A 304 -20.16 -24.06 -10.60
C GLY A 304 -18.96 -24.32 -11.51
N CYS A 305 -18.06 -25.23 -11.16
CA CYS A 305 -16.96 -25.65 -12.05
C CYS A 305 -17.49 -26.33 -13.32
N ALA A 306 -18.45 -27.24 -13.18
CA ALA A 306 -19.09 -27.90 -14.31
C ALA A 306 -19.80 -26.89 -15.22
N TYR A 307 -20.52 -25.93 -14.63
CA TYR A 307 -21.16 -24.84 -15.34
C TYR A 307 -20.17 -24.03 -16.19
N ILE A 308 -19.07 -23.56 -15.60
CA ILE A 308 -18.05 -22.78 -16.30
C ILE A 308 -17.47 -23.58 -17.48
N PHE A 309 -17.05 -24.82 -17.25
CA PHE A 309 -16.49 -25.65 -18.32
C PHE A 309 -17.49 -25.94 -19.44
N ASN A 310 -18.77 -26.15 -19.11
CA ASN A 310 -19.81 -26.38 -20.11
C ASN A 310 -20.07 -25.13 -20.96
N LYS A 311 -20.11 -23.94 -20.36
CA LYS A 311 -20.27 -22.68 -21.10
C LYS A 311 -19.05 -22.39 -21.99
N ALA A 312 -17.84 -22.56 -21.48
CA ALA A 312 -16.61 -22.41 -22.27
C ALA A 312 -16.59 -23.39 -23.45
N GLN A 313 -17.00 -24.64 -23.25
CA GLN A 313 -17.12 -25.62 -24.33
C GLN A 313 -18.16 -25.23 -25.38
N GLN A 314 -19.32 -24.68 -24.98
CA GLN A 314 -20.34 -24.17 -25.92
C GLN A 314 -19.81 -23.00 -26.75
N MET A 315 -18.89 -22.22 -26.19
CA MET A 315 -18.18 -21.13 -26.88
C MET A 315 -16.99 -21.63 -27.72
N GLY A 316 -16.64 -22.91 -27.64
CA GLY A 316 -15.49 -23.49 -28.34
C GLY A 316 -14.13 -23.07 -27.76
N GLN A 317 -14.08 -22.68 -26.49
CA GLN A 317 -12.88 -22.15 -25.83
C GLN A 317 -12.39 -23.08 -24.70
N PRO A 318 -11.06 -23.16 -24.46
CA PRO A 318 -10.52 -23.70 -23.22
C PRO A 318 -10.84 -22.78 -22.03
N ALA A 319 -10.80 -23.33 -20.82
CA ALA A 319 -11.01 -22.56 -19.60
C ALA A 319 -10.03 -22.93 -18.48
N VAL A 320 -9.66 -21.91 -17.71
CA VAL A 320 -8.94 -22.05 -16.45
C VAL A 320 -9.83 -21.48 -15.35
N ILE A 321 -10.17 -22.30 -14.36
CA ILE A 321 -11.02 -21.91 -13.23
C ILE A 321 -10.13 -21.60 -12.03
N ASN A 322 -10.33 -20.43 -11.41
CA ASN A 322 -9.73 -20.07 -10.15
C ASN A 322 -10.72 -20.25 -8.99
N LEU A 323 -10.28 -20.97 -7.95
CA LEU A 323 -10.98 -21.21 -6.70
C LEU A 323 -10.16 -20.59 -5.55
N SER A 324 -10.38 -19.31 -5.25
CA SER A 324 -9.76 -18.62 -4.11
C SER A 324 -10.52 -18.90 -2.80
N LEU A 325 -10.79 -20.17 -2.56
CA LEU A 325 -11.55 -20.68 -1.42
C LEU A 325 -10.83 -21.89 -0.82
N GLY A 326 -11.10 -22.21 0.44
CA GLY A 326 -10.46 -23.32 1.12
C GLY A 326 -11.14 -23.67 2.44
N GLY A 327 -10.84 -24.87 2.93
CA GLY A 327 -11.35 -25.42 4.18
C GLY A 327 -10.52 -26.61 4.63
N GLN A 328 -10.68 -27.04 5.88
CA GLN A 328 -9.89 -28.12 6.48
C GLN A 328 -10.65 -29.47 6.51
N PHE A 329 -11.74 -29.57 5.76
CA PHE A 329 -12.60 -30.75 5.73
C PHE A 329 -12.13 -31.76 4.68
N GLY A 330 -12.45 -33.05 4.85
CA GLY A 330 -12.06 -34.09 3.91
C GLY A 330 -10.68 -34.71 4.20
N SER A 331 -10.20 -35.53 3.25
CA SER A 331 -9.02 -36.38 3.43
C SER A 331 -7.70 -35.78 2.93
N HIS A 332 -7.75 -34.74 2.08
CA HIS A 332 -6.58 -34.02 1.54
C HIS A 332 -5.57 -34.92 0.81
N ASP A 333 -6.04 -36.06 0.31
CA ASP A 333 -5.24 -37.09 -0.34
C ASP A 333 -5.82 -37.52 -1.70
N GLY A 334 -6.81 -36.77 -2.21
CA GLY A 334 -7.51 -37.07 -3.45
C GLY A 334 -8.59 -38.14 -3.34
N THR A 335 -8.83 -38.72 -2.16
CA THR A 335 -9.82 -39.79 -1.99
C THR A 335 -11.22 -39.29 -1.66
N SER A 336 -11.42 -38.01 -1.33
CA SER A 336 -12.76 -37.48 -1.10
C SER A 336 -13.56 -37.40 -2.40
N LEU A 337 -14.90 -37.51 -2.30
CA LEU A 337 -15.77 -37.39 -3.47
C LEU A 337 -15.73 -35.98 -4.09
N TYR A 338 -15.45 -34.96 -3.29
CA TYR A 338 -15.26 -33.59 -3.76
C TYR A 338 -14.03 -33.47 -4.66
N GLU A 339 -12.87 -33.97 -4.21
CA GLU A 339 -11.63 -33.99 -5.00
C GLU A 339 -11.80 -34.81 -6.27
N GLN A 340 -12.38 -36.03 -6.17
CA GLN A 340 -12.62 -36.89 -7.33
C GLN A 340 -13.59 -36.24 -8.33
N ALA A 341 -14.63 -35.53 -7.86
CA ALA A 341 -15.57 -34.85 -8.74
C ALA A 341 -14.89 -33.70 -9.51
N LEU A 342 -14.05 -32.89 -8.85
CA LEU A 342 -13.29 -31.85 -9.52
C LEU A 342 -12.27 -32.43 -10.52
N ASP A 343 -11.54 -33.49 -10.14
CA ASP A 343 -10.60 -34.18 -11.03
C ASP A 343 -11.29 -34.68 -12.31
N ASN A 344 -12.47 -35.29 -12.17
CA ASN A 344 -13.29 -35.77 -13.30
C ASN A 344 -13.78 -34.64 -14.24
N LEU A 345 -13.82 -33.39 -13.79
CA LEU A 345 -14.18 -32.23 -14.62
C LEU A 345 -12.98 -31.68 -15.42
N THR A 346 -11.75 -32.02 -15.01
CA THR A 346 -10.53 -31.56 -15.69
C THR A 346 -10.19 -32.39 -16.92
N GLY A 347 -9.28 -31.89 -17.75
CA GLY A 347 -8.85 -32.56 -18.97
C GLY A 347 -8.19 -31.60 -19.96
N PRO A 348 -8.00 -31.98 -21.23
CA PRO A 348 -7.44 -31.10 -22.24
C PRO A 348 -8.22 -29.77 -22.33
N GLY A 349 -7.55 -28.66 -22.07
CA GLY A 349 -8.15 -27.32 -22.10
C GLY A 349 -9.07 -26.99 -20.92
N LYS A 350 -9.10 -27.82 -19.87
CA LYS A 350 -9.91 -27.62 -18.66
C LYS A 350 -9.03 -27.74 -17.42
N ILE A 351 -8.67 -26.61 -16.82
CA ILE A 351 -7.77 -26.54 -15.66
C ILE A 351 -8.50 -25.90 -14.48
N ILE A 352 -8.29 -26.45 -13.29
CA ILE A 352 -8.72 -25.85 -12.02
C ILE A 352 -7.47 -25.48 -11.23
N VAL A 353 -7.45 -24.25 -10.70
CA VAL A 353 -6.42 -23.72 -9.79
C VAL A 353 -7.11 -23.35 -8.50
N ALA A 354 -6.58 -23.82 -7.37
CA ALA A 354 -7.14 -23.56 -6.05
C ALA A 354 -6.09 -22.97 -5.11
N ALA A 355 -6.54 -22.15 -4.15
CA ALA A 355 -5.70 -21.71 -3.04
C ALA A 355 -5.24 -22.91 -2.21
N ALA A 356 -4.01 -22.86 -1.67
CA ALA A 356 -3.43 -23.99 -0.93
C ALA A 356 -4.11 -24.29 0.43
N GLY A 357 -4.90 -23.34 0.95
CA GLY A 357 -5.59 -23.46 2.24
C GLY A 357 -4.88 -22.79 3.41
#